data_AF-A0A7C8ZWI1-F1
#
_entry.id   AF-A0A7C8ZWI1-F1
#
_cell.length_a   1.000
_cell.length_b   1.000
_cell.length_c   1.000
_cell.angle_alpha   90.00
_cell.angle_beta   90.00
_cell.angle_gamma   90.00
#
_symmetry.space_group_name_H-M   'P 1'
#
loop_
_entity.id
_entity.type
_entity.pdbx_description
1 polymer ?
#
loop_
_entity_poly.entity_id
_entity_poly.type
_entity_poly.pdbx_seq_one_letter_code
_entity_poly.pdbx_strand_id
1 'polypeptide(L)'
;PDLIQKAKDGGLDVIQTYVFWNGHEPEPGNYYFEGRYDLVKFIKLVQQAGLYIHLRIGPYVCAEWNFGGFPVWLKYIPGIDFRTDNEPFKAAMQQFTKKIVDMMKPEKLFES
;
A
#
# COMPACT_ATOMS: atom_id res chain seq x y z
N PRO A 1 -16.57 -9.97 4.82
CA PRO A 1 -17.24 -8.64 4.98
C PRO A 1 -18.13 -8.34 3.78
N ASP A 2 -19.16 -7.50 3.95
CA ASP A 2 -20.19 -7.27 2.93
C ASP A 2 -19.64 -6.89 1.54
N LEU A 3 -18.73 -5.92 1.44
CA LEU A 3 -18.15 -5.50 0.15
C LEU A 3 -17.37 -6.61 -0.56
N ILE A 4 -16.56 -7.37 0.19
CA ILE A 4 -15.77 -8.49 -0.36
C ILE A 4 -16.70 -9.63 -0.81
N GLN A 5 -17.76 -9.91 -0.03
CA GLN A 5 -18.70 -10.96 -0.38
C GLN A 5 -19.50 -10.60 -1.63
N LYS A 6 -19.98 -9.37 -1.74
CA LYS A 6 -20.66 -8.88 -2.95
C LYS A 6 -19.78 -8.95 -4.19
N ALA A 7 -18.49 -8.64 -4.05
CA ALA A 7 -17.52 -8.80 -5.13
C ALA A 7 -17.40 -10.27 -5.58
N LYS A 8 -17.31 -11.19 -4.62
CA LYS A 8 -17.28 -12.64 -4.89
C LYS A 8 -18.56 -13.14 -5.55
N ASP A 9 -19.72 -12.77 -5.00
CA ASP A 9 -21.03 -13.17 -5.53
C ASP A 9 -21.28 -12.57 -6.92
N GLY A 10 -20.66 -11.42 -7.21
CA GLY A 10 -20.61 -10.79 -8.52
C GLY A 10 -19.66 -11.47 -9.53
N GLY A 11 -18.94 -12.52 -9.12
CA GLY A 11 -18.08 -13.32 -10.00
C GLY A 11 -16.65 -12.79 -10.17
N LEU A 12 -16.15 -11.95 -9.24
CA LEU A 12 -14.75 -11.53 -9.26
C LEU A 12 -13.85 -12.61 -8.64
N ASP A 13 -12.67 -12.82 -9.23
CA ASP A 13 -11.62 -13.71 -8.70
C ASP A 13 -10.54 -12.95 -7.91
N VAL A 14 -10.39 -11.65 -8.19
CA VAL A 14 -9.28 -10.82 -7.66
C VAL A 14 -9.82 -9.49 -7.13
N ILE A 15 -9.39 -9.11 -5.94
CA ILE A 15 -9.55 -7.75 -5.41
C ILE A 15 -8.27 -6.96 -5.66
N GLN A 16 -8.41 -5.81 -6.31
CA GLN A 16 -7.30 -4.90 -6.54
C GLN A 16 -7.36 -3.73 -5.56
N THR A 17 -6.22 -3.37 -4.96
CA THR A 17 -6.13 -2.17 -4.11
C THR A 17 -4.77 -1.49 -4.24
N TYR A 18 -4.75 -0.20 -3.94
CA TYR A 18 -3.53 0.58 -3.76
C TYR A 18 -3.03 0.50 -2.31
N VAL A 19 -1.76 0.87 -2.10
CA VAL A 19 -1.21 1.15 -0.77
C VAL A 19 -0.95 2.65 -0.64
N PHE A 20 -1.56 3.30 0.35
CA PHE A 20 -1.52 4.76 0.50
C PHE A 20 -0.40 5.17 1.48
N TRP A 21 0.80 5.44 0.95
CA TRP A 21 1.99 5.75 1.77
C TRP A 21 1.74 6.88 2.79
N ASN A 22 1.17 8.01 2.37
CA ASN A 22 0.91 9.13 3.26
C ASN A 22 0.01 8.82 4.46
N GLY A 23 -0.92 7.87 4.33
CA GLY A 23 -1.75 7.42 5.44
C GLY A 23 -1.00 6.45 6.36
N HIS A 24 -0.11 5.64 5.79
CA HIS A 24 0.70 4.68 6.53
C HIS A 24 1.94 5.27 7.18
N GLU A 25 2.43 6.42 6.75
CA GLU A 25 3.59 7.12 7.31
C GLU A 25 3.32 8.63 7.38
N PRO A 26 2.42 9.08 8.27
CA PRO A 26 2.07 10.49 8.40
C PRO A 26 3.25 11.38 8.79
N GLU A 27 4.24 10.83 9.49
CA GLU A 27 5.50 11.46 9.86
C GLU A 27 6.66 10.51 9.55
N PRO A 28 7.88 11.02 9.25
CA PRO A 28 9.02 10.17 8.90
C PRO A 28 9.31 9.11 9.96
N GLY A 29 9.28 7.83 9.57
CA GLY A 29 9.53 6.68 10.45
C GLY A 29 8.36 6.26 11.36
N ASN A 30 7.31 7.07 11.46
CA ASN A 30 6.14 6.79 12.31
C ASN A 30 5.04 6.16 11.48
N TYR A 31 4.84 4.85 11.65
CA TYR A 31 3.91 4.08 10.82
C TYR A 31 2.53 3.87 11.46
N TYR A 32 1.48 3.89 10.65
CA TYR A 32 0.10 3.62 11.04
C TYR A 32 -0.53 2.50 10.19
N PHE A 33 -0.84 1.38 10.84
CA PHE A 33 -1.49 0.20 10.21
C PHE A 33 -2.68 -0.30 11.03
N GLU A 34 -3.42 0.64 11.64
CA GLU A 34 -4.59 0.31 12.46
C GLU A 34 -5.90 0.79 11.84
N GLY A 35 -7.02 0.36 12.42
CA GLY A 35 -8.35 0.79 12.01
C GLY A 35 -8.61 0.54 10.52
N ARG A 36 -8.93 1.60 9.78
CA ARG A 36 -9.15 1.52 8.32
C ARG A 36 -7.87 1.38 7.49
N TYR A 37 -6.70 1.57 8.10
CA TYR A 37 -5.39 1.42 7.49
C TYR A 37 -4.73 0.07 7.85
N ASP A 38 -5.47 -0.86 8.45
CA ASP A 38 -4.99 -2.22 8.68
C ASP A 38 -5.00 -3.03 7.37
N LEU A 39 -3.93 -2.84 6.60
CA LEU A 39 -3.73 -3.46 5.29
C LEU A 39 -3.64 -4.99 5.38
N VAL A 40 -2.94 -5.51 6.39
CA VAL A 40 -2.77 -6.96 6.57
C VAL A 40 -4.12 -7.61 6.87
N LYS A 41 -4.92 -7.03 7.77
CA LYS A 41 -6.27 -7.51 8.04
C LYS A 41 -7.15 -7.46 6.80
N PHE A 42 -7.10 -6.38 6.01
CA PHE A 42 -7.85 -6.30 4.76
C PHE A 42 -7.50 -7.45 3.80
N ILE A 43 -6.21 -7.69 3.56
CA ILE A 43 -5.77 -8.76 2.64
C ILE A 43 -6.16 -10.15 3.18
N LYS A 44 -6.02 -10.39 4.49
CA LYS A 44 -6.49 -11.63 5.13
C LYS A 44 -7.99 -11.85 4.94
N LEU A 45 -8.81 -10.79 5.00
CA LEU A 45 -10.25 -10.89 4.77
C LEU A 45 -10.58 -11.24 3.30
N VAL A 46 -9.79 -10.74 2.34
CA VAL A 46 -9.91 -11.12 0.92
C VAL A 46 -9.56 -12.59 0.72
N GLN A 47 -8.45 -13.05 1.33
CA GLN A 47 -8.02 -14.45 1.27
C GLN A 47 -9.04 -15.39 1.92
N GLN A 48 -9.60 -15.02 3.09
CA GLN A 48 -10.66 -15.79 3.76
C GLN A 48 -11.92 -15.93 2.91
N ALA A 49 -12.21 -14.95 2.07
CA ALA A 49 -13.29 -15.05 1.09
C ALA A 49 -12.92 -15.96 -0.10
N GLY A 50 -11.68 -16.44 -0.21
CA GLY A 50 -11.20 -17.27 -1.32
C GLY A 50 -10.96 -16.49 -2.61
N LEU A 51 -10.59 -15.21 -2.50
CA LEU A 51 -10.22 -14.34 -3.61
C LEU A 51 -8.72 -14.05 -3.59
N TYR A 52 -8.13 -13.79 -4.75
CA TYR A 52 -6.76 -13.30 -4.86
C TYR A 52 -6.69 -11.79 -4.61
N ILE A 53 -5.48 -11.29 -4.35
CA ILE A 53 -5.20 -9.85 -4.20
C ILE A 53 -4.23 -9.37 -5.29
N HIS A 54 -4.54 -8.26 -5.94
CA HIS A 54 -3.57 -7.49 -6.73
C HIS A 54 -3.18 -6.23 -5.96
N LEU A 55 -2.02 -6.30 -5.29
CA LEU A 55 -1.52 -5.23 -4.44
C LEU A 55 -0.68 -4.21 -5.24
N ARG A 56 -1.26 -3.06 -5.54
CA ARG A 56 -0.60 -1.96 -6.27
C ARG A 56 0.11 -1.05 -5.28
N ILE A 57 1.33 -1.42 -4.88
CA ILE A 57 2.08 -0.76 -3.79
C ILE A 57 2.42 0.71 -4.11
N GLY A 58 2.70 1.04 -5.37
CA GLY A 58 3.11 2.40 -5.78
C GLY A 58 4.63 2.58 -5.77
N PRO A 59 5.19 3.63 -5.13
CA PRO A 59 4.56 4.36 -4.02
C PRO A 59 3.69 5.57 -4.44
N TYR A 60 3.81 6.02 -5.69
CA TYR A 60 2.82 6.93 -6.29
C TYR A 60 1.64 6.12 -6.81
N VAL A 61 0.42 6.49 -6.43
CA VAL A 61 -0.79 5.75 -6.77
C VAL A 61 -1.79 6.55 -7.60
N CYS A 62 -1.61 7.87 -7.70
CA CYS A 62 -2.62 8.80 -8.23
C CYS A 62 -3.92 8.68 -7.41
N ALA A 63 -4.84 7.83 -7.88
CA ALA A 63 -6.05 7.39 -7.18
C ALA A 63 -6.97 8.50 -6.70
N GLU A 64 -6.88 9.71 -7.29
CA GLU A 64 -7.58 10.91 -6.85
C GLU A 64 -7.37 11.15 -5.34
N TRP A 65 -6.21 10.71 -4.84
CA TRP A 65 -5.86 10.72 -3.43
C TRP A 65 -4.92 11.88 -3.13
N ASN A 66 -4.98 12.37 -1.89
CA ASN A 66 -4.18 13.51 -1.47
C ASN A 66 -2.70 13.31 -1.83
N PHE A 67 -2.15 14.28 -2.55
CA PHE A 67 -0.77 14.31 -3.03
C PHE A 67 -0.32 13.02 -3.77
N GLY A 68 -1.26 12.33 -4.44
CA GLY A 68 -1.00 11.11 -5.21
C GLY A 68 -0.51 9.92 -4.38
N GLY A 69 -0.68 9.97 -3.06
CA GLY A 69 -0.19 8.97 -2.11
C GLY A 69 1.12 9.33 -1.42
N PHE A 70 1.85 10.35 -1.87
CA PHE A 70 3.10 10.73 -1.21
C PHE A 70 2.85 11.43 0.13
N PRO A 71 3.64 11.13 1.17
CA PRO A 71 3.64 11.92 2.39
C PRO A 71 4.13 13.35 2.10
N VAL A 72 3.49 14.35 2.70
CA VAL A 72 3.85 15.76 2.47
C VAL A 72 5.27 16.06 2.97
N TRP A 73 5.70 15.44 4.07
CA TRP A 73 7.06 15.59 4.61
C TRP A 73 8.15 15.18 3.60
N LEU A 74 7.83 14.28 2.66
CA LEU A 74 8.79 13.80 1.65
C LEU A 74 9.30 14.95 0.79
N LYS A 75 8.45 15.94 0.49
CA LYS A 75 8.80 17.11 -0.33
C LYS A 75 9.94 17.95 0.27
N TYR A 76 10.16 17.86 1.58
CA TYR A 76 11.12 18.69 2.30
C TYR A 76 12.47 17.99 2.53
N ILE A 77 12.65 16.77 2.01
CA ILE A 77 13.96 16.13 2.01
C ILE A 77 14.91 16.94 1.10
N PRO A 78 16.11 17.31 1.58
CA PRO A 78 17.07 18.07 0.77
C PRO A 78 17.40 17.37 -0.55
N GLY A 79 17.27 18.11 -1.66
CA GLY A 79 17.63 17.63 -3.00
C GLY A 79 16.67 16.59 -3.59
N ILE A 80 15.46 16.42 -3.03
CA ILE A 80 14.51 15.44 -3.54
C ILE A 80 13.84 15.92 -4.84
N ASP A 81 13.70 15.00 -5.78
CA ASP A 81 12.89 15.18 -6.98
C ASP A 81 12.07 13.92 -7.24
N PHE A 82 10.77 14.08 -7.46
CA PHE A 82 9.83 12.96 -7.41
C PHE A 82 9.75 12.23 -8.74
N ARG A 83 9.68 10.89 -8.67
CA ARG A 83 9.41 10.02 -9.83
C ARG A 83 10.42 10.18 -10.97
N THR A 84 11.66 10.46 -10.62
CA THR A 84 12.79 10.59 -11.54
C THR A 84 14.01 9.83 -10.99
N ASP A 85 15.11 9.90 -11.73
CA ASP A 85 16.41 9.36 -11.34
C ASP A 85 17.06 10.21 -10.23
N ASN A 86 16.50 10.16 -9.01
CA ASN A 86 16.91 10.97 -7.86
C ASN A 86 17.17 10.09 -6.63
N GLU A 87 18.40 10.12 -6.11
CA GLU A 87 18.82 9.23 -5.01
C GLU A 87 18.00 9.41 -3.71
N PRO A 88 17.73 10.63 -3.21
CA PRO A 88 16.83 10.81 -2.06
C PRO A 88 15.46 10.18 -2.27
N PHE A 89 14.86 10.35 -3.46
CA PHE A 89 13.57 9.76 -3.79
C PHE A 89 13.63 8.23 -3.87
N LYS A 90 14.62 7.67 -4.57
CA LYS A 90 14.81 6.21 -4.67
C LYS A 90 14.98 5.57 -3.30
N ALA A 91 15.79 6.16 -2.43
CA ALA A 91 16.02 5.65 -1.08
C ALA A 91 14.71 5.61 -0.26
N ALA A 92 13.95 6.71 -0.25
CA ALA A 92 12.68 6.78 0.47
C ALA A 92 11.62 5.82 -0.13
N MET A 93 11.50 5.78 -1.46
CA MET A 93 10.62 4.84 -2.18
C MET A 93 10.96 3.39 -1.85
N GLN A 94 12.25 3.03 -1.89
CA GLN A 94 12.72 1.69 -1.60
C GLN A 94 12.42 1.30 -0.15
N GLN A 95 12.65 2.20 0.80
CA GLN A 95 12.37 1.96 2.22
C GLN A 95 10.90 1.61 2.44
N PHE A 96 9.98 2.43 1.93
CA PHE A 96 8.55 2.19 2.09
C PHE A 96 8.09 0.92 1.36
N THR A 97 8.49 0.76 0.09
CA THR A 97 8.08 -0.41 -0.71
C THR A 97 8.59 -1.71 -0.10
N LYS A 98 9.85 -1.74 0.35
CA LYS A 98 10.45 -2.87 1.05
C LYS A 98 9.69 -3.19 2.34
N LYS A 99 9.33 -2.17 3.13
CA LYS A 99 8.54 -2.37 4.35
C LYS A 99 7.22 -3.06 4.05
N ILE A 100 6.47 -2.61 3.04
CA ILE A 100 5.20 -3.23 2.65
C ILE A 100 5.41 -4.68 2.23
N VAL A 101 6.40 -4.95 1.36
CA VAL A 101 6.72 -6.33 0.92
C VAL A 101 7.07 -7.22 2.11
N ASP A 102 7.92 -6.75 3.02
CA ASP A 102 8.36 -7.53 4.17
C ASP A 102 7.25 -7.73 5.21
N MET A 103 6.26 -6.84 5.29
CA MET A 103 5.05 -7.07 6.08
C MET A 103 4.16 -8.17 5.50
N MET A 104 4.11 -8.32 4.17
CA MET A 104 3.27 -9.34 3.52
C MET A 104 3.88 -10.75 3.54
N LYS A 105 5.21 -10.86 3.48
CA LYS A 105 5.94 -12.15 3.45
C LYS A 105 5.60 -13.11 4.61
N PRO A 106 5.73 -12.72 5.90
CA PRO A 106 5.52 -13.65 7.01
C PRO A 106 4.06 -14.12 7.12
N GLU A 107 3.14 -13.34 6.58
CA GLU A 107 1.72 -13.65 6.54
C GLU A 107 1.36 -14.64 5.41
N LYS A 108 2.36 -15.08 4.62
CA LYS A 108 2.18 -15.99 3.46
C LYS A 108 1.12 -15.48 2.49
N LEU A 109 1.08 -14.16 2.29
CA LEU A 109 0.10 -13.48 1.43
C LEU A 109 0.57 -13.35 -0.02
N PHE A 110 1.72 -13.92 -0.37
CA PHE A 110 2.15 -14.08 -1.75
C PHE A 110 1.86 -15.52 -2.20
N GLU A 111 1.20 -15.65 -3.34
CA GLU A 111 1.06 -16.94 -4.01
C GLU A 111 2.45 -17.50 -4.33
N SER A 112 2.61 -18.81 -4.11
CA SER A 112 3.87 -19.56 -4.24
C SER A 112 3.99 -20.22 -5.61
#